data_AF-A0A6S7HYA9-F1
#
_entry.id   AF-A0A6S7HYA9-F1
#
_cell.length_a   1.000
_cell.length_b   1.000
_cell.length_c   1.000
_cell.angle_alpha   90.00
_cell.angle_beta   90.00
_cell.angle_gamma   90.00
#
_symmetry.space_group_name_H-M   'P 1'
#
loop_
_entity.id
_entity.type
_entity.pdbx_description
1 polymer ?
#
loop_
_entity_poly.entity_id
_entity_poly.type
_entity_poly.pdbx_seq_one_letter_code
_entity_poly.pdbx_strand_id
1 'polypeptide(L)'
;MLRMFKGDKSFIPRTISVSQFMIGKGLRYHSFQIGYFLWGYLLLLFLFWVIFMVFYSLSFRIVRDWVVGWLGEGGVLMAVALLTYLCLLITAATIFRDYDFPKNAISINNRNVYLVFSYFWFFVGLPMGVFSAISRILRTMAVGALMLPRIDHSVMPDGFQRFDRGFNAYICYLHVQIAYRNPVLRVFCQILSDGTRQNRERKWTCSAQARARWFLALTLVRNPQLASDRKPGGVEAPQPVQGGCVKHGDVKIEVGRYGLIQDK
;
A
#
# COMPACT_ATOMS: atom_id res chain seq x y z
N MET A 1 -9.45 -0.43 -5.39
CA MET A 1 -10.85 0.04 -5.44
C MET A 1 -11.82 -0.88 -4.69
N LEU A 2 -11.95 -2.18 -5.04
CA LEU A 2 -12.89 -3.11 -4.36
C LEU A 2 -12.77 -3.17 -2.83
N ARG A 3 -11.53 -3.24 -2.31
CA ARG A 3 -11.28 -3.21 -0.85
C ARG A 3 -11.87 -1.96 -0.19
N MET A 4 -11.77 -0.84 -0.87
CA MET A 4 -12.24 0.44 -0.37
C MET A 4 -13.76 0.58 -0.46
N PHE A 5 -14.44 -0.08 -1.40
CA PHE A 5 -15.91 -0.23 -1.36
C PHE A 5 -16.37 -1.09 -0.18
N LYS A 6 -15.58 -2.09 0.23
CA LYS A 6 -15.84 -2.87 1.45
C LYS A 6 -15.57 -2.09 2.75
N GLY A 7 -15.01 -0.88 2.66
CA GLY A 7 -14.59 -0.09 3.81
C GLY A 7 -13.23 -0.49 4.40
N ASP A 8 -12.52 -1.43 3.77
CA ASP A 8 -11.16 -1.81 4.17
C ASP A 8 -10.17 -0.72 3.73
N LYS A 9 -9.64 0.02 4.72
CA LYS A 9 -8.68 1.12 4.56
C LYS A 9 -7.26 0.74 4.98
N SER A 10 -6.97 -0.55 5.21
CA SER A 10 -5.66 -1.04 5.67
C SER A 10 -4.49 -0.62 4.76
N PHE A 11 -4.74 -0.45 3.47
CA PHE A 11 -3.73 -0.07 2.48
C PHE A 11 -3.44 1.44 2.41
N ILE A 12 -4.25 2.28 3.07
CA ILE A 12 -4.09 3.74 3.03
C ILE A 12 -3.26 4.16 4.24
N PRO A 13 -2.18 4.94 4.07
CA PRO A 13 -1.43 5.45 5.20
C PRO A 13 -2.29 6.37 6.07
N ARG A 14 -2.23 6.16 7.39
CA ARG A 14 -2.97 6.95 8.39
C ARG A 14 -2.56 8.43 8.43
N THR A 15 -1.44 8.79 7.81
CA THR A 15 -0.88 10.15 7.77
C THR A 15 -1.58 11.09 6.80
N ILE A 16 -2.40 10.57 5.87
CA ILE A 16 -3.15 11.38 4.92
C ILE A 16 -4.50 11.76 5.54
N SER A 17 -4.58 12.95 6.11
CA SER A 17 -5.80 13.50 6.68
C SER A 17 -6.81 13.86 5.59
N VAL A 18 -8.07 13.46 5.75
CA VAL A 18 -9.14 13.86 4.84
C VAL A 18 -9.49 15.33 5.06
N SER A 19 -9.41 16.14 4.00
CA SER A 19 -9.62 17.58 4.04
C SER A 19 -10.43 18.04 2.83
N GLN A 20 -11.04 19.23 2.90
CA GLN A 20 -11.82 19.84 1.82
C GLN A 20 -11.03 19.95 0.50
N PHE A 21 -9.71 20.10 0.58
CA PHE A 21 -8.81 20.16 -0.59
C PHE A 21 -8.62 18.82 -1.32
N MET A 22 -9.21 17.73 -0.83
CA MET A 22 -9.10 16.39 -1.44
C MET A 22 -9.65 16.37 -2.87
N ILE A 23 -10.76 17.07 -3.15
CA ILE A 23 -11.35 17.11 -4.49
C ILE A 23 -10.38 17.75 -5.49
N GLY A 24 -9.79 18.90 -5.12
CA GLY A 24 -8.80 19.59 -5.95
C GLY A 24 -7.53 18.75 -6.19
N LYS A 25 -7.05 18.04 -5.17
CA LYS A 25 -5.92 17.10 -5.32
C LYS A 25 -6.27 15.91 -6.20
N GLY A 26 -7.47 15.36 -6.07
CA GLY A 26 -7.97 14.25 -6.88
C GLY A 26 -8.16 14.61 -8.35
N LEU A 27 -8.54 15.85 -8.67
CA LEU A 27 -8.70 16.30 -10.06
C LEU A 27 -7.40 16.24 -10.86
N ARG A 28 -6.26 16.51 -10.20
CA ARG A 28 -4.92 16.48 -10.81
C ARG A 28 -4.42 15.08 -11.14
N TYR A 29 -5.11 14.03 -10.66
CA TYR A 29 -4.69 12.63 -10.81
C TYR A 29 -4.42 12.25 -12.27
N HIS A 30 -5.36 12.50 -13.18
CA HIS A 30 -5.20 12.07 -14.58
C HIS A 30 -4.02 12.77 -15.27
N SER A 31 -3.84 14.07 -15.02
CA SER A 31 -2.71 14.84 -15.55
C SER A 31 -1.38 14.34 -14.99
N PHE A 32 -1.33 14.03 -13.69
CA PHE A 32 -0.15 13.45 -13.06
C PHE A 32 0.13 12.05 -13.60
N GLN A 33 -0.87 11.19 -13.74
CA GLN A 33 -0.71 9.83 -14.26
C GLN A 33 -0.02 9.84 -15.64
N ILE A 34 -0.50 10.68 -16.56
CA ILE A 34 0.09 10.80 -17.90
C ILE A 34 1.50 11.41 -17.82
N GLY A 35 1.70 12.44 -16.99
CA GLY A 35 2.98 13.10 -16.83
C GLY A 35 4.07 12.17 -16.26
N TYR A 36 3.77 11.43 -15.19
CA TYR A 36 4.70 10.46 -14.59
C TYR A 36 4.96 9.28 -15.52
N PHE A 37 3.96 8.83 -16.28
CA PHE A 37 4.16 7.78 -17.28
C PHE A 37 5.15 8.22 -18.37
N LEU A 38 4.99 9.42 -18.93
CA LEU A 38 5.89 9.96 -19.96
C LEU A 38 7.30 10.18 -19.42
N TRP A 39 7.44 10.82 -18.26
CA TRP A 39 8.75 11.04 -17.63
C TRP A 39 9.43 9.73 -17.23
N GLY A 40 8.67 8.79 -16.68
CA GLY A 40 9.16 7.46 -16.34
C GLY A 40 9.62 6.69 -17.57
N TYR A 41 8.89 6.78 -18.68
CA TYR A 41 9.30 6.18 -19.95
C TYR A 41 10.61 6.77 -20.49
N LEU A 42 10.72 8.11 -20.51
CA LEU A 42 11.96 8.79 -20.93
C LEU A 42 13.15 8.41 -20.05
N LEU A 43 12.95 8.35 -18.73
CA LEU A 43 13.99 7.95 -17.78
C LEU A 43 14.42 6.50 -18.01
N LEU A 44 13.48 5.59 -18.24
CA LEU A 44 13.79 4.19 -18.54
C LEU A 44 14.53 4.04 -19.86
N LEU A 45 14.15 4.76 -20.91
CA LEU A 45 14.89 4.79 -22.18
C LEU A 45 16.32 5.28 -21.98
N PHE A 46 16.51 6.36 -21.21
CA PHE A 46 17.83 6.87 -20.88
C PHE A 46 18.66 5.84 -20.10
N LEU A 47 18.08 5.18 -19.09
CA LEU A 47 18.77 4.11 -18.35
C LEU A 47 19.15 2.94 -19.25
N PHE A 48 18.26 2.50 -20.14
CA PHE A 48 18.59 1.46 -21.12
C PHE A 48 19.73 1.89 -22.04
N TRP A 49 19.69 3.13 -22.53
CA TRP A 49 20.77 3.67 -23.36
C TRP A 49 22.12 3.69 -22.63
N VAL A 50 22.16 4.09 -21.36
CA VAL A 50 23.37 4.04 -20.53
C VAL A 50 23.86 2.60 -20.35
N ILE A 51 22.96 1.65 -20.08
CA ILE A 51 23.30 0.23 -19.95
C ILE A 51 23.89 -0.31 -21.27
N PHE A 52 23.27 0.01 -22.42
CA PHE A 52 23.79 -0.37 -23.73
C PHE A 52 25.16 0.26 -24.02
N MET A 53 25.40 1.50 -23.63
CA MET A 53 26.71 2.14 -23.73
C MET A 53 27.78 1.43 -22.89
N VAL A 54 27.43 1.01 -21.66
CA VAL A 54 28.33 0.21 -20.82
C VAL A 54 28.64 -1.13 -21.49
N PHE A 55 27.64 -1.84 -22.01
CA PHE A 55 27.87 -3.09 -22.74
C PHE A 55 28.69 -2.90 -24.01
N TYR A 56 28.43 -1.82 -24.76
CA TYR A 56 29.22 -1.47 -25.95
C TYR A 56 30.66 -1.15 -25.58
N SER A 57 30.90 -0.49 -24.44
CA SER A 57 32.26 -0.17 -23.98
C SER A 57 33.11 -1.43 -23.72
N LEU A 58 32.50 -2.55 -23.32
CA LEU A 58 33.19 -3.83 -23.12
C LEU A 58 33.73 -4.45 -24.43
N SER A 59 33.27 -3.97 -25.60
CA SER A 59 33.80 -4.38 -26.90
C SER A 59 35.24 -3.88 -27.12
N PHE A 60 35.62 -2.75 -26.51
CA PHE A 60 36.97 -2.21 -26.63
C PHE A 60 37.97 -3.04 -25.81
N ARG A 61 39.07 -3.47 -26.45
CA ARG A 61 40.11 -4.30 -25.82
C ARG A 61 40.65 -3.68 -24.52
N ILE A 62 40.90 -2.37 -24.52
CA ILE A 62 41.39 -1.63 -23.35
C ILE A 62 40.44 -1.78 -22.14
N VAL A 63 39.14 -1.57 -22.37
CA VAL A 63 38.13 -1.65 -21.31
C VAL A 63 37.97 -3.09 -20.84
N ARG A 64 37.94 -4.04 -21.78
CA ARG A 64 37.82 -5.47 -21.46
C ARG A 64 39.00 -5.97 -20.63
N ASP A 65 40.23 -5.64 -21.02
CA ASP A 65 41.44 -6.10 -20.33
C ASP A 65 41.53 -5.45 -18.93
N TRP A 66 41.08 -4.20 -18.79
CA TRP A 66 40.95 -3.53 -17.49
C TRP A 66 39.91 -4.20 -16.58
N VAL A 67 38.74 -4.55 -17.12
CA VAL A 67 37.68 -5.27 -16.38
C VAL A 67 38.14 -6.66 -15.97
N VAL A 68 38.79 -7.41 -16.87
CA VAL A 68 39.33 -8.74 -16.57
C VAL A 68 40.45 -8.66 -15.52
N GLY A 69 41.32 -7.65 -15.58
CA GLY A 69 42.34 -7.39 -14.55
C GLY A 69 41.72 -7.15 -13.17
N TRP A 70 40.70 -6.29 -13.09
CA TRP A 70 39.95 -6.06 -11.85
C TRP A 70 39.23 -7.30 -11.32
N LEU A 71 38.64 -8.12 -12.21
CA LEU A 71 38.02 -9.38 -11.82
C LEU A 71 39.04 -10.41 -11.34
N GLY A 72 40.25 -10.41 -11.91
CA GLY A 72 41.35 -11.27 -11.47
C GLY A 72 41.85 -10.89 -10.08
N GLU A 73 42.28 -9.64 -9.90
CA GLU A 73 42.85 -9.15 -8.64
C GLU A 73 41.78 -9.03 -7.53
N GLY A 74 40.59 -8.52 -7.88
CA GLY A 74 39.45 -8.42 -6.97
C GLY A 74 38.73 -9.74 -6.71
N GLY A 75 38.95 -10.76 -7.55
CA GLY A 75 38.33 -12.06 -7.44
C GLY A 75 38.67 -12.78 -6.13
N VAL A 76 39.89 -12.62 -5.63
CA VAL A 76 40.33 -13.20 -4.34
C VAL A 76 39.56 -12.58 -3.18
N LEU A 77 39.41 -11.24 -3.18
CA LEU A 77 38.64 -10.53 -2.16
C LEU A 77 37.15 -10.92 -2.19
N MET A 78 36.59 -11.06 -3.40
CA MET A 78 35.21 -11.53 -3.59
C MET A 78 35.02 -12.97 -3.10
N ALA A 79 35.98 -13.86 -3.36
CA ALA A 79 35.94 -15.24 -2.90
C ALA A 79 36.02 -15.33 -1.37
N VAL A 80 36.89 -14.54 -0.73
CA VAL A 80 36.97 -14.45 0.73
C VAL A 80 35.70 -13.86 1.34
N ALA A 81 35.11 -12.82 0.72
CA ALA A 81 33.84 -12.25 1.13
C ALA A 81 32.68 -13.26 1.03
N LEU A 82 32.65 -14.07 -0.03
CA LEU A 82 31.66 -15.13 -0.20
C LEU A 82 31.86 -16.26 0.82
N LEU A 83 33.12 -16.68 1.05
CA LEU A 83 33.44 -17.71 2.04
C LEU A 83 33.03 -17.26 3.45
N THR A 84 33.38 -16.04 3.85
CA THR A 84 33.01 -15.49 5.17
C THR A 84 31.50 -15.38 5.34
N TYR A 85 30.76 -14.99 4.30
CA TYR A 85 29.29 -15.01 4.31
C TYR A 85 28.71 -16.43 4.48
N LEU A 86 29.26 -17.43 3.78
CA LEU A 86 28.85 -18.82 3.96
C LEU A 86 29.17 -19.36 5.36
N CYS A 87 30.36 -19.04 5.89
CA CYS A 87 30.74 -19.39 7.25
C CYS A 87 29.76 -18.79 8.28
N LEU A 88 29.28 -17.56 8.08
CA LEU A 88 28.26 -16.96 8.93
C LEU A 88 26.95 -17.78 8.88
N LEU A 89 26.47 -18.12 7.68
CA LEU A 89 25.23 -18.89 7.51
C LEU A 89 25.33 -20.27 8.18
N ILE A 90 26.47 -20.95 8.01
CA ILE A 90 26.71 -22.26 8.62
C ILE A 90 26.72 -22.11 10.15
N THR A 91 27.51 -21.18 10.69
CA THR A 91 27.62 -20.95 12.15
C THR A 91 26.26 -20.56 12.75
N ALA A 92 25.48 -19.73 12.06
CA ALA A 92 24.12 -19.37 12.48
C ALA A 92 23.17 -20.57 12.49
N ALA A 93 23.28 -21.47 11.50
CA ALA A 93 22.43 -22.65 11.39
C ALA A 93 22.83 -23.79 12.33
N THR A 94 24.12 -23.91 12.71
CA THR A 94 24.65 -25.04 13.48
C THR A 94 24.96 -24.70 14.94
N ILE A 95 25.70 -23.61 15.20
CA ILE A 95 26.28 -23.28 16.52
C ILE A 95 25.35 -22.40 17.34
N PHE A 96 24.76 -21.36 16.73
CA PHE A 96 23.92 -20.40 17.46
C PHE A 96 22.46 -20.82 17.57
N ARG A 97 22.01 -21.72 16.70
CA ARG A 97 20.64 -22.21 16.74
C ARG A 97 20.43 -23.15 17.91
N ASP A 98 19.48 -22.80 18.76
CA ASP A 98 18.93 -23.71 19.74
C ASP A 98 18.00 -24.73 19.06
N TYR A 99 18.19 -26.01 19.34
CA TYR A 99 17.41 -27.09 18.72
C TYR A 99 16.19 -27.47 19.57
N ASP A 100 16.14 -27.02 20.82
CA ASP A 100 15.08 -27.39 21.77
C ASP A 100 13.81 -26.55 21.60
N PHE A 101 13.91 -25.36 20.98
CA PHE A 101 12.78 -24.45 20.76
C PHE A 101 12.22 -24.53 19.32
N PRO A 102 10.91 -24.24 19.14
CA PRO A 102 10.32 -24.14 17.82
C PRO A 102 10.97 -23.00 17.00
N LYS A 103 11.08 -23.18 15.68
CA LYS A 103 11.74 -22.24 14.74
C LYS A 103 11.23 -20.79 14.78
N ASN A 104 10.07 -20.55 15.39
CA ASN A 104 9.45 -19.22 15.50
C ASN A 104 9.84 -18.49 16.79
N ALA A 105 10.62 -19.11 17.68
CA ALA A 105 11.14 -18.50 18.89
C ALA A 105 12.62 -18.12 18.70
N ILE A 106 12.97 -16.88 19.02
CA ILE A 106 14.35 -16.41 18.99
C ILE A 106 15.04 -16.92 20.25
N SER A 107 15.83 -17.98 20.12
CA SER A 107 16.65 -18.57 21.19
C SER A 107 18.05 -18.81 20.66
N ILE A 108 19.06 -18.53 21.50
CA ILE A 108 20.47 -18.63 21.14
C ILE A 108 21.11 -19.66 22.06
N ASN A 109 21.69 -20.70 21.48
CA ASN A 109 22.50 -21.64 22.24
C ASN A 109 23.84 -20.99 22.61
N ASN A 110 24.24 -21.08 23.89
CA ASN A 110 25.49 -20.55 24.44
C ASN A 110 25.78 -19.07 24.09
N ARG A 111 25.17 -18.17 24.87
CA ARG A 111 25.30 -16.70 24.73
C ARG A 111 26.74 -16.18 24.72
N ASN A 112 27.67 -16.83 25.42
CA ASN A 112 29.06 -16.36 25.50
C ASN A 112 29.81 -16.55 24.17
N VAL A 113 29.59 -17.67 23.49
CA VAL A 113 30.19 -17.92 22.17
C VAL A 113 29.63 -16.95 21.13
N TYR A 114 28.33 -16.67 21.19
CA TYR A 114 27.72 -15.63 20.36
C TYR A 114 28.36 -14.25 20.58
N LEU A 115 28.62 -13.88 21.84
CA LEU A 115 29.24 -12.58 22.15
C LEU A 115 30.66 -12.48 21.59
N VAL A 116 31.48 -13.51 21.76
CA VAL A 116 32.86 -13.55 21.21
C VAL A 116 32.83 -13.50 19.68
N PHE A 117 31.97 -14.31 19.05
CA PHE A 117 31.85 -14.32 17.59
C PHE A 117 31.33 -12.99 17.03
N SER A 118 30.36 -12.37 17.70
CA SER A 118 29.84 -11.05 17.29
C SER A 118 30.91 -9.97 17.36
N TYR A 119 31.85 -10.05 18.33
CA TYR A 119 32.98 -9.14 18.40
C TYR A 119 33.93 -9.31 17.22
N PHE A 120 34.27 -10.55 16.84
CA PHE A 120 35.07 -10.79 15.63
C PHE A 120 34.36 -10.37 14.34
N TRP A 121 33.05 -10.63 14.26
CA TRP A 121 32.23 -10.28 13.10
C TRP A 121 32.13 -8.78 12.86
N PHE A 122 32.26 -7.95 13.91
CA PHE A 122 32.28 -6.49 13.77
C PHE A 122 33.38 -6.01 12.81
N PHE A 123 34.59 -6.56 12.91
CA PHE A 123 35.72 -6.15 12.06
C PHE A 123 35.59 -6.62 10.62
N VAL A 124 35.15 -7.86 10.38
CA VAL A 124 34.91 -8.39 9.03
C VAL A 124 33.68 -7.76 8.38
N GLY A 125 32.67 -7.45 9.19
CA GLY A 125 31.41 -6.86 8.76
C GLY A 125 31.53 -5.40 8.34
N LEU A 126 32.50 -4.64 8.87
CA LEU A 126 32.67 -3.22 8.56
C LEU A 126 32.89 -2.95 7.05
N PRO A 127 33.87 -3.57 6.36
CA PRO A 127 34.02 -3.38 4.90
C PRO A 127 32.82 -3.94 4.12
N MET A 128 32.26 -5.08 4.53
CA MET A 128 31.06 -5.66 3.91
C MET A 128 29.85 -4.72 4.04
N GLY A 129 29.75 -3.96 5.12
CA GLY A 129 28.72 -2.95 5.36
C GLY A 129 28.81 -1.79 4.37
N VAL A 130 30.02 -1.35 4.00
CA VAL A 130 30.22 -0.31 2.97
C VAL A 130 29.70 -0.79 1.62
N PHE A 131 30.08 -2.00 1.20
CA PHE A 131 29.56 -2.60 -0.03
C PHE A 131 28.04 -2.79 0.01
N SER A 132 27.49 -3.21 1.15
CA SER A 132 26.05 -3.32 1.37
C SER A 132 25.34 -1.98 1.22
N ALA A 133 25.90 -0.88 1.75
CA ALA A 133 25.35 0.47 1.61
C ALA A 133 25.31 0.93 0.15
N ILE A 134 26.39 0.70 -0.62
CA ILE A 134 26.42 0.98 -2.06
C ILE A 134 25.35 0.14 -2.78
N SER A 135 25.27 -1.17 -2.48
CA SER A 135 24.27 -2.05 -3.07
C SER A 135 22.83 -1.64 -2.73
N ARG A 136 22.61 -1.09 -1.54
CA ARG A 136 21.32 -0.54 -1.08
C ARG A 136 20.94 0.64 -1.97
N ILE A 137 21.84 1.59 -2.17
CA ILE A 137 21.59 2.76 -3.03
C ILE A 137 21.23 2.28 -4.45
N LEU A 138 22.04 1.40 -5.05
CA LEU A 138 21.80 0.88 -6.40
C LEU A 138 20.45 0.18 -6.53
N ARG A 139 20.10 -0.72 -5.60
CA ARG A 139 18.81 -1.43 -5.62
C ARG A 139 17.65 -0.45 -5.43
N THR A 140 17.78 0.53 -4.54
CA THR A 140 16.73 1.55 -4.35
C THR A 140 16.55 2.45 -5.57
N MET A 141 17.64 2.83 -6.25
CA MET A 141 17.56 3.59 -7.50
C MET A 141 16.89 2.78 -8.60
N ALA A 142 17.25 1.50 -8.74
CA ALA A 142 16.64 0.61 -9.74
C ALA A 142 15.13 0.41 -9.50
N VAL A 143 14.74 0.07 -8.27
CA VAL A 143 13.32 -0.08 -7.91
C VAL A 143 12.57 1.25 -8.05
N GLY A 144 13.17 2.36 -7.62
CA GLY A 144 12.58 3.68 -7.75
C GLY A 144 12.35 4.10 -9.21
N ALA A 145 13.31 3.84 -10.10
CA ALA A 145 13.17 4.11 -11.53
C ALA A 145 12.07 3.25 -12.19
N LEU A 146 11.97 1.97 -11.82
CA LEU A 146 10.93 1.06 -12.33
C LEU A 146 9.54 1.40 -11.80
N MET A 147 9.43 1.90 -10.57
CA MET A 147 8.15 2.29 -9.96
C MET A 147 7.69 3.70 -10.34
N LEU A 148 8.59 4.58 -10.82
CA LEU A 148 8.26 5.96 -11.17
C LEU A 148 7.07 6.13 -12.15
N PRO A 149 6.92 5.31 -13.21
CA PRO A 149 5.75 5.41 -14.10
C PRO A 149 4.43 5.06 -13.41
N ARG A 150 4.47 4.34 -12.29
CA ARG A 150 3.30 3.79 -11.59
C ARG A 150 2.94 4.64 -10.38
N ILE A 151 1.82 5.35 -10.46
CA ILE A 151 1.32 6.24 -9.41
C ILE A 151 0.56 5.51 -8.26
N ASP A 152 0.25 4.23 -8.44
CA ASP A 152 -0.49 3.41 -7.46
C ASP A 152 0.30 3.17 -6.15
N HIS A 153 1.63 3.23 -6.23
CA HIS A 153 2.53 3.01 -5.10
C HIS A 153 3.39 4.24 -4.87
N SER A 154 3.65 4.56 -3.61
CA SER A 154 4.62 5.60 -3.29
C SER A 154 6.03 5.04 -3.37
N VAL A 155 6.93 5.80 -4.00
CA VAL A 155 8.37 5.52 -4.01
C VAL A 155 9.01 5.89 -2.65
N MET A 156 8.34 6.73 -1.88
CA MET A 156 8.81 7.19 -0.57
C MET A 156 8.63 6.11 0.51
N PRO A 157 9.51 6.09 1.52
CA PRO A 157 9.36 5.19 2.66
C PRO A 157 8.07 5.49 3.44
N ASP A 158 7.61 4.47 4.17
CA ASP A 158 6.44 4.59 5.04
C ASP A 158 6.63 5.75 6.06
N GLY A 159 5.58 6.55 6.23
CA GLY A 159 5.62 7.80 6.99
C GLY A 159 5.92 9.05 6.16
N PHE A 160 6.73 8.94 5.09
CA PHE A 160 7.07 10.06 4.20
C PHE A 160 6.23 10.14 2.93
N GLN A 161 5.24 9.26 2.79
CA GLN A 161 4.32 9.20 1.64
C GLN A 161 3.55 10.51 1.41
N ARG A 162 3.40 11.37 2.44
CA ARG A 162 2.80 12.71 2.30
C ARG A 162 3.59 13.63 1.37
N PHE A 163 4.89 13.42 1.18
CA PHE A 163 5.70 14.23 0.27
C PHE A 163 5.54 13.81 -1.20
N ASP A 164 5.00 12.63 -1.45
CA ASP A 164 4.72 12.14 -2.80
C ASP A 164 3.43 12.76 -3.35
N ARG A 165 3.57 13.78 -4.18
CA ARG A 165 2.43 14.49 -4.78
C ARG A 165 1.62 13.60 -5.73
N GLY A 166 2.28 12.66 -6.42
CA GLY A 166 1.62 11.73 -7.33
C GLY A 166 0.71 10.77 -6.55
N PHE A 167 1.28 10.07 -5.59
CA PHE A 167 0.55 9.13 -4.75
C PHE A 167 -0.58 9.81 -3.95
N ASN A 168 -0.36 11.01 -3.41
CA ASN A 168 -1.42 11.76 -2.74
C ASN A 168 -2.60 12.10 -3.67
N ALA A 169 -2.32 12.47 -4.93
CA ALA A 169 -3.37 12.76 -5.91
C ALA A 169 -4.19 11.49 -6.22
N TYR A 170 -3.53 10.33 -6.31
CA TYR A 170 -4.18 9.04 -6.48
C TYR A 170 -5.10 8.68 -5.30
N ILE A 171 -4.62 8.77 -4.06
CA ILE A 171 -5.44 8.48 -2.87
C ILE A 171 -6.65 9.43 -2.79
N CYS A 172 -6.43 10.72 -3.04
CA CYS A 172 -7.52 11.71 -3.07
C CYS A 172 -8.56 11.38 -4.14
N TYR A 173 -8.11 11.04 -5.36
CA TYR A 173 -8.97 10.61 -6.45
C TYR A 173 -9.78 9.36 -6.08
N LEU A 174 -9.14 8.39 -5.43
CA LEU A 174 -9.80 7.16 -5.01
C LEU A 174 -10.91 7.42 -3.99
N HIS A 175 -10.68 8.31 -3.01
CA HIS A 175 -11.72 8.73 -2.06
C HIS A 175 -12.91 9.41 -2.75
N VAL A 176 -12.64 10.32 -3.69
CA VAL A 176 -13.69 11.00 -4.48
C VAL A 176 -14.50 9.96 -5.27
N GLN A 177 -13.85 9.03 -5.94
CA GLN A 177 -14.53 8.00 -6.73
C GLN A 177 -15.44 7.11 -5.89
N ILE A 178 -15.08 6.83 -4.64
CA ILE A 178 -15.92 5.99 -3.78
C ILE A 178 -17.11 6.74 -3.24
N ALA A 179 -16.93 8.03 -2.96
CA ALA A 179 -18.00 8.90 -2.50
C ALA A 179 -19.09 9.06 -3.58
N TYR A 180 -18.70 9.24 -4.85
CA TYR A 180 -19.64 9.52 -5.94
C TYR A 180 -20.02 8.28 -6.78
N ARG A 181 -19.17 7.25 -6.83
CA ARG A 181 -19.33 6.10 -7.74
C ARG A 181 -19.43 4.78 -7.00
N ASN A 182 -20.18 4.76 -5.89
CA ASN A 182 -20.47 3.53 -5.17
C ASN A 182 -21.49 2.67 -5.97
N PRO A 183 -21.10 1.45 -6.41
CA PRO A 183 -21.98 0.61 -7.23
C PRO A 183 -23.22 0.13 -6.48
N VAL A 184 -23.12 -0.12 -5.16
CA VAL A 184 -24.26 -0.56 -4.33
C VAL A 184 -25.31 0.53 -4.25
N LEU A 185 -24.89 1.76 -4.00
CA LEU A 185 -25.79 2.91 -3.95
C LEU A 185 -26.45 3.15 -5.32
N ARG A 186 -25.69 3.05 -6.42
CA ARG A 186 -26.22 3.23 -7.77
C ARG A 186 -27.29 2.20 -8.12
N VAL A 187 -27.04 0.93 -7.81
CA VAL A 187 -28.01 -0.16 -8.05
C VAL A 187 -29.23 0.00 -7.15
N PHE A 188 -29.05 0.40 -5.88
CA PHE A 188 -30.17 0.69 -4.97
C PHE A 188 -31.08 1.80 -5.52
N CYS A 189 -30.52 2.92 -5.97
CA CYS A 189 -31.28 4.01 -6.59
C CYS A 189 -32.00 3.54 -7.87
N GLN A 190 -31.36 2.70 -8.67
CA GLN A 190 -31.97 2.14 -9.87
C GLN A 190 -33.18 1.25 -9.53
N ILE A 191 -33.05 0.36 -8.54
CA ILE A 191 -34.15 -0.49 -8.04
C ILE A 191 -35.32 0.37 -7.55
N LEU A 192 -35.05 1.46 -6.82
CA LEU A 192 -36.09 2.38 -6.34
C LEU A 192 -36.80 3.11 -7.50
N SER A 193 -36.03 3.57 -8.48
CA SER A 193 -36.56 4.25 -9.68
C SER A 193 -37.44 3.32 -10.49
N ASP A 194 -36.95 2.11 -10.80
CA ASP A 194 -37.69 1.10 -11.57
C ASP A 194 -38.93 0.62 -10.80
N GLY A 195 -38.81 0.44 -9.48
CA GLY A 195 -39.92 0.09 -8.60
C GLY A 195 -41.01 1.16 -8.57
N THR A 196 -40.65 2.44 -8.57
CA THR A 196 -41.63 3.55 -8.60
C THR A 196 -42.37 3.60 -9.93
N ARG A 197 -41.69 3.38 -11.06
CA ARG A 197 -42.32 3.30 -12.38
C ARG A 197 -43.29 2.13 -12.47
N GLN A 198 -42.88 0.95 -12.02
CA GLN A 198 -43.70 -0.25 -12.05
C GLN A 198 -44.90 -0.18 -11.09
N ASN A 199 -44.75 0.49 -9.95
CA ASN A 199 -45.84 0.71 -8.99
C ASN A 199 -46.94 1.63 -9.56
N ARG A 200 -46.58 2.56 -10.45
CA ARG A 200 -47.57 3.41 -11.14
C ARG A 200 -48.49 2.62 -12.09
N GLU A 201 -48.04 1.46 -12.56
CA GLU A 201 -48.76 0.60 -13.50
C GLU A 201 -49.53 -0.54 -12.81
N ARG A 202 -49.20 -0.88 -11.55
CA ARG A 202 -49.76 -2.02 -10.83
C ARG A 202 -50.67 -1.60 -9.66
N LYS A 203 -51.94 -2.03 -9.67
CA LYS A 203 -52.81 -2.03 -8.48
C LYS A 203 -52.45 -3.23 -7.60
N TRP A 204 -51.81 -3.00 -6.45
CA TRP A 204 -51.47 -4.07 -5.50
C TRP A 204 -52.72 -4.69 -4.87
N THR A 205 -52.78 -6.02 -4.81
CA THR A 205 -53.89 -6.79 -4.22
C THR A 205 -53.59 -7.32 -2.81
N CYS A 206 -52.34 -7.25 -2.33
CA CYS A 206 -51.92 -7.78 -1.03
C CYS A 206 -51.08 -6.75 -0.24
N SER A 207 -51.10 -6.85 1.10
CA SER A 207 -50.39 -5.93 2.01
C SER A 207 -48.87 -6.07 1.89
N ALA A 208 -48.26 -5.24 1.04
CA ALA A 208 -46.80 -5.12 0.90
C ALA A 208 -46.10 -4.85 2.26
N GLN A 209 -46.81 -4.18 3.18
CA GLN A 209 -46.32 -3.83 4.51
C GLN A 209 -46.12 -5.06 5.41
N ALA A 210 -47.02 -6.06 5.34
CA ALA A 210 -46.85 -7.31 6.09
C ALA A 210 -45.62 -8.11 5.61
N ARG A 211 -45.42 -8.18 4.28
CA ARG A 211 -44.26 -8.86 3.69
C ARG A 211 -42.94 -8.18 4.05
N ALA A 212 -42.89 -6.84 4.03
CA ALA A 212 -41.71 -6.09 4.45
C ALA A 212 -41.36 -6.30 5.94
N ARG A 213 -42.37 -6.33 6.83
CA ARG A 213 -42.18 -6.62 8.26
C ARG A 213 -41.60 -8.02 8.48
N TRP A 214 -42.06 -9.02 7.73
CA TRP A 214 -41.54 -10.39 7.83
C TRP A 214 -40.09 -10.50 7.35
N PHE A 215 -39.74 -9.92 6.19
CA PHE A 215 -38.35 -9.92 5.70
C PHE A 215 -37.39 -9.19 6.63
N LEU A 216 -37.87 -8.13 7.29
CA LEU A 216 -37.10 -7.41 8.29
C LEU A 216 -36.81 -8.27 9.52
N ALA A 217 -37.81 -9.00 10.03
CA ALA A 217 -37.63 -9.94 11.13
C ALA A 217 -36.65 -11.06 10.76
N LEU A 218 -36.78 -11.65 9.56
CA LEU A 218 -35.87 -12.69 9.07
C LEU A 218 -34.42 -12.18 8.97
N THR A 219 -34.21 -10.95 8.49
CA THR A 219 -32.88 -10.34 8.40
C THR A 219 -32.25 -10.14 9.77
N LEU A 220 -33.02 -9.68 10.75
CA LEU A 220 -32.53 -9.48 12.13
C LEU A 220 -32.20 -10.78 12.85
N VAL A 221 -33.01 -11.83 12.67
CA VAL A 221 -32.74 -13.16 13.25
C VAL A 221 -31.44 -13.75 12.69
N ARG A 222 -31.17 -13.54 11.39
CA ARG A 222 -29.93 -14.03 10.75
C ARG A 222 -28.70 -13.15 11.04
N ASN A 223 -28.89 -11.90 11.48
CA ASN A 223 -27.82 -10.95 11.72
C ASN A 223 -28.03 -10.25 13.08
N PRO A 224 -27.71 -10.91 14.21
CA PRO A 224 -28.01 -10.40 15.55
C PRO A 224 -27.27 -9.08 15.87
N GLN A 225 -26.10 -8.85 15.26
CA GLN A 225 -25.33 -7.62 15.43
C GLN A 225 -26.06 -6.36 14.91
N LEU A 226 -26.95 -6.52 13.92
CA LEU A 226 -27.73 -5.38 13.41
C LEU A 226 -28.91 -5.01 14.34
N ALA A 227 -29.26 -5.88 15.29
CA ALA A 227 -30.34 -5.62 16.23
C ALA A 227 -29.93 -4.60 17.31
N SER A 228 -28.66 -4.56 17.69
CA SER A 228 -28.11 -3.51 18.58
C SER A 228 -28.11 -2.16 17.89
N ASP A 229 -27.63 -2.09 16.65
CA ASP A 229 -27.46 -0.84 15.89
C ASP A 229 -28.81 -0.20 15.51
N ARG A 230 -29.87 -1.01 15.41
CA ARG A 230 -31.22 -0.53 15.08
C ARG A 230 -31.92 0.13 16.27
N LYS A 231 -31.60 -0.25 17.50
CA LYS A 231 -32.21 0.40 18.68
C LYS A 231 -31.64 1.81 18.79
N PRO A 232 -32.47 2.86 18.91
CA PRO A 232 -32.01 4.26 18.93
C PRO A 232 -31.30 4.66 20.25
N GLY A 233 -30.48 3.80 20.84
CA GLY A 233 -29.76 4.05 22.08
C GLY A 233 -28.36 3.42 22.04
N GLY A 234 -27.34 4.25 21.79
CA GLY A 234 -25.94 3.84 21.93
C GLY A 234 -24.90 4.72 21.23
N VAL A 235 -25.28 5.54 20.24
CA VAL A 235 -24.38 6.53 19.63
C VAL A 235 -25.06 7.88 19.70
N GLU A 236 -24.48 8.80 20.45
CA GLU A 236 -24.85 10.21 20.53
C GLU A 236 -25.12 10.75 19.12
N ALA A 237 -26.36 11.17 18.87
CA ALA A 237 -26.72 11.83 17.63
C ALA A 237 -25.84 13.07 17.46
N PRO A 238 -25.18 13.26 16.31
CA PRO A 238 -24.69 14.59 15.96
C PRO A 238 -25.88 15.53 15.99
N GLN A 239 -25.74 16.65 16.72
CA GLN A 239 -26.78 17.67 16.83
C GLN A 239 -27.36 18.00 15.45
N PRO A 240 -28.68 18.25 15.35
CA PRO A 240 -29.30 18.57 14.07
C PRO A 240 -28.72 19.88 13.56
N VAL A 241 -27.89 19.80 12.51
CA VAL A 241 -27.55 20.98 11.71
C VAL A 241 -28.87 21.42 11.07
N GLN A 242 -29.33 22.62 11.46
CA GLN A 242 -30.51 23.27 10.91
C GLN A 242 -30.52 23.12 9.38
N GLY A 243 -31.60 22.52 8.88
CA GLY A 243 -31.80 22.27 7.46
C GLY A 243 -31.88 23.57 6.67
N GLY A 244 -30.78 23.94 6.03
CA GLY A 244 -30.82 24.73 4.81
C GLY A 244 -31.08 23.77 3.65
N CYS A 245 -32.18 23.97 2.92
CA CYS A 245 -32.41 23.33 1.63
C CYS A 245 -31.22 23.67 0.71
N VAL A 246 -30.37 22.69 0.43
CA VAL A 246 -29.22 22.87 -0.47
C VAL A 246 -29.78 23.08 -1.87
N LYS A 247 -29.77 24.34 -2.33
CA LYS A 247 -30.07 24.71 -3.71
C LYS A 247 -29.10 23.96 -4.64
N HIS A 248 -29.68 23.36 -5.68
CA HIS A 248 -29.05 22.74 -6.84
C HIS A 248 -27.54 22.42 -6.75
N GLY A 249 -27.22 21.12 -6.61
CA GLY A 249 -25.97 20.54 -7.13
C GLY A 249 -24.97 20.01 -6.09
N ASP A 250 -25.01 20.48 -4.84
CA ASP A 250 -23.93 20.17 -3.90
C ASP A 250 -24.23 18.95 -3.02
N VAL A 251 -23.75 17.78 -3.44
CA VAL A 251 -23.66 16.60 -2.56
C VAL A 251 -22.48 16.80 -1.60
N LYS A 252 -22.77 17.34 -0.42
CA LYS A 252 -21.81 17.52 0.66
C LYS A 252 -21.64 16.20 1.41
N ILE A 253 -20.51 15.52 1.22
CA ILE A 253 -20.18 14.29 1.94
C ILE A 253 -19.20 14.63 3.06
N GLU A 254 -19.66 14.56 4.31
CA GLU A 254 -18.79 14.70 5.47
C GLU A 254 -17.95 13.43 5.64
N VAL A 255 -16.70 13.49 5.21
CA VAL A 255 -15.77 12.34 5.27
C VAL A 255 -15.11 12.22 6.67
N GLY A 256 -15.68 12.85 7.70
CA GLY A 256 -15.00 13.13 8.96
C GLY A 256 -15.69 12.60 10.22
N ARG A 257 -16.24 11.38 10.25
CA ARG A 257 -16.56 10.72 11.55
C ARG A 257 -16.89 9.22 11.54
N TYR A 258 -16.24 8.41 10.72
CA TYR A 258 -16.38 6.94 10.83
C TYR A 258 -15.02 6.27 10.96
N GLY A 259 -14.67 5.92 12.21
CA GLY A 259 -13.57 5.01 12.53
C GLY A 259 -12.49 5.57 13.46
N LEU A 260 -12.86 6.08 14.63
CA LEU A 260 -12.03 5.85 15.82
C LEU A 260 -12.51 4.55 16.44
N ILE A 261 -11.95 3.43 15.96
CA ILE A 261 -11.92 2.21 16.78
C ILE A 261 -10.93 2.55 17.89
N GLN A 262 -11.45 2.77 19.10
CA GLN A 262 -10.65 2.74 20.31
C GLN A 262 -10.10 1.32 20.44
N ASP A 263 -8.81 1.14 20.17
CA ASP A 263 -8.09 -0.02 20.69
C ASP A 263 -8.00 0.16 22.21
N LYS A 264 -8.68 -0.74 22.93
CA LYS A 264 -8.34 -1.13 24.31
C LYS A 264 -7.69 -2.49 24.24
#